data_AF-A0A543EJC8-F1
#
_entry.id   AF-A0A543EJC8-F1
#
_cell.length_a   1.000
_cell.length_b   1.000
_cell.length_c   1.000
_cell.angle_alpha   90.00
_cell.angle_beta   90.00
_cell.angle_gamma   90.00
#
_symmetry.space_group_name_H-M   'P 1'
#
loop_
_entity.id
_entity.type
_entity.pdbx_description
1 polymer ?
#
loop_
_entity_poly.entity_id
_entity_poly.type
_entity_poly.pdbx_seq_one_letter_code
_entity_poly.pdbx_strand_id
1 'polypeptide(L)'
;MLLDSQSLYIFLGGFGQIILWLSYKILKNRTTYLIVLFFTILIALFGYLNINRETLKMPNGNAATFAFLPLLYMVYYWILRNLFLIIFGNEPLLTGYMQSSWEQGEYRKLHMGDAVFTILTLILPFLTTLLF
;
A
#
# COMPACT_ATOMS: atom_id res chain seq x y z
N MET A 1 -16.28 -4.13 23.47
CA MET A 1 -14.92 -3.85 22.98
C MET A 1 -15.00 -2.56 22.16
N LEU A 2 -14.13 -1.57 22.42
CA LEU A 2 -14.18 -0.17 21.92
C LEU A 2 -14.07 -0.07 20.37
N LEU A 3 -15.16 -0.38 19.67
CA LEU A 3 -15.29 -0.18 18.22
C LEU A 3 -15.45 1.30 17.81
N ASP A 4 -15.58 2.18 18.80
CA ASP A 4 -15.78 3.64 18.64
C ASP A 4 -14.49 4.44 18.82
N SER A 5 -13.34 3.77 18.81
CA SER A 5 -12.05 4.43 18.92
C SER A 5 -11.50 4.78 17.54
N GLN A 6 -11.37 6.08 17.24
CA GLN A 6 -10.71 6.55 16.01
C GLN A 6 -9.32 5.94 15.83
N SER A 7 -8.56 5.81 16.92
CA SER A 7 -7.21 5.24 16.89
C SER A 7 -7.18 3.78 16.42
N LEU A 8 -8.25 3.01 16.63
CA LEU A 8 -8.32 1.62 16.15
C LEU A 8 -8.22 1.55 14.62
N TYR A 9 -9.00 2.37 13.91
CA TYR A 9 -9.05 2.35 12.44
C TYR A 9 -7.77 2.91 11.83
N ILE A 10 -7.25 4.00 12.40
CA ILE A 10 -5.97 4.58 12.00
C ILE A 10 -4.84 3.57 12.20
N PHE A 11 -4.82 2.87 13.35
CA PHE A 11 -3.82 1.86 13.63
C PHE A 11 -3.94 0.66 12.67
N LEU A 12 -5.14 0.07 12.52
CA LEU A 12 -5.37 -1.05 11.61
C LEU A 12 -4.96 -0.72 10.16
N GLY A 13 -5.37 0.45 9.68
CA GLY A 13 -5.05 0.94 8.34
C GLY A 13 -3.57 1.23 8.14
N GLY A 14 -3.01 2.12 8.97
CA GLY A 14 -1.63 2.58 8.85
C GLY A 14 -0.60 1.49 9.16
N PHE A 15 -0.83 0.67 10.19
CA PHE A 15 0.05 -0.44 10.52
C PHE A 15 -0.04 -1.55 9.46
N GLY A 16 -1.25 -1.86 8.98
CA GLY A 16 -1.45 -2.80 7.88
C GLY A 16 -0.71 -2.35 6.61
N GLN A 17 -0.82 -1.08 6.26
CA GLN A 17 -0.09 -0.46 5.14
C GLN A 17 1.43 -0.65 5.27
N ILE A 18 2.00 -0.30 6.43
CA ILE A 18 3.45 -0.39 6.65
C ILE A 18 3.92 -1.85 6.60
N ILE A 19 3.19 -2.77 7.22
CA ILE A 19 3.52 -4.21 7.16
C ILE A 19 3.55 -4.70 5.71
N LEU A 20 2.52 -4.37 4.93
CA LEU A 20 2.44 -4.78 3.53
C LEU A 20 3.61 -4.22 2.72
N TRP A 21 3.92 -2.93 2.91
CA TRP A 21 5.04 -2.28 2.26
C TRP A 21 6.39 -2.93 2.60
N LEU A 22 6.63 -3.27 3.87
CA LEU A 22 7.86 -3.96 4.30
C LEU A 22 7.92 -5.42 3.81
N SER A 23 6.78 -6.09 3.71
CA SER A 23 6.66 -7.50 3.32
C SER A 23 6.41 -7.73 1.82
N TYR A 24 6.55 -6.69 1.00
CA TYR A 24 6.23 -6.71 -0.44
C TYR A 24 6.83 -7.87 -1.24
N LYS A 25 8.01 -8.40 -0.84
CA LYS A 25 8.67 -9.52 -1.51
C LYS A 25 7.82 -10.79 -1.45
N ILE A 26 7.10 -11.00 -0.36
CA ILE A 26 6.26 -12.18 -0.13
C ILE A 26 5.04 -12.14 -1.07
N LEU A 27 4.56 -10.92 -1.37
CA LEU A 27 3.41 -10.68 -2.25
C LEU A 27 3.67 -11.03 -3.73
N LYS A 28 4.91 -11.37 -4.12
CA LYS A 28 5.23 -11.93 -5.44
C LYS A 28 4.58 -13.29 -5.65
N ASN A 29 4.39 -14.06 -4.58
CA ASN A 29 3.72 -15.35 -4.65
C ASN A 29 2.21 -15.15 -4.82
N ARG A 30 1.65 -15.68 -5.92
CA ARG A 30 0.23 -15.50 -6.27
C ARG A 30 -0.72 -15.95 -5.16
N THR A 31 -0.47 -17.10 -4.55
CA THR A 31 -1.32 -17.64 -3.48
C THR A 31 -1.30 -16.71 -2.27
N THR A 32 -0.11 -16.27 -1.87
CA THR A 32 0.04 -15.34 -0.74
C THR A 32 -0.63 -14.00 -1.03
N TYR A 33 -0.44 -13.46 -2.23
CA TYR A 33 -1.10 -12.24 -2.68
C TYR A 33 -2.63 -12.34 -2.56
N LEU A 34 -3.22 -13.44 -3.05
CA LEU A 34 -4.68 -13.62 -3.01
C LEU A 34 -5.22 -13.77 -1.58
N ILE A 35 -4.50 -14.48 -0.71
CA ILE A 35 -4.86 -14.62 0.71
C ILE A 35 -4.83 -13.25 1.39
N VAL A 36 -3.74 -12.51 1.20
CA VAL A 36 -3.59 -11.17 1.78
C VAL A 36 -4.65 -10.21 1.23
N LEU A 37 -4.90 -10.24 -0.08
CA LEU A 37 -5.93 -9.42 -0.73
C LEU A 37 -7.29 -9.67 -0.09
N PHE A 38 -7.66 -10.94 0.11
CA PHE A 38 -8.91 -11.30 0.79
C PHE A 38 -9.01 -10.66 2.18
N PHE A 39 -7.97 -10.75 3.01
CA PHE A 39 -7.98 -10.11 4.33
C PHE A 39 -8.04 -8.58 4.25
N THR A 40 -7.33 -7.95 3.30
CA THR A 40 -7.40 -6.49 3.13
C THR A 40 -8.80 -6.03 2.68
N ILE A 41 -9.52 -6.84 1.89
CA ILE A 41 -10.92 -6.59 1.54
C ILE A 41 -11.80 -6.64 2.79
N LEU A 42 -11.60 -7.62 3.67
CA LEU A 42 -12.36 -7.71 4.93
C LEU A 42 -12.12 -6.50 5.84
N ILE A 43 -10.88 -6.02 5.94
CA ILE A 43 -10.54 -4.81 6.70
C ILE A 43 -11.21 -3.57 6.09
N ALA A 44 -11.15 -3.42 4.76
CA ALA A 44 -11.79 -2.30 4.08
C ALA A 44 -13.32 -2.35 4.24
N LEU A 45 -13.94 -3.53 4.14
CA LEU A 45 -15.37 -3.73 4.38
C LEU A 45 -15.74 -3.35 5.82
N PHE A 46 -14.91 -3.73 6.79
CA PHE A 46 -15.10 -3.30 8.18
C PHE A 46 -15.06 -1.78 8.33
N GLY A 47 -14.15 -1.08 7.65
CA GLY A 47 -14.15 0.40 7.58
C GLY A 47 -15.45 0.94 6.97
N TYR A 48 -15.83 0.42 5.80
CA TYR A 48 -17.02 0.84 5.06
C TYR A 48 -18.30 0.73 5.91
N LEU A 49 -18.50 -0.40 6.59
CA LEU A 49 -19.69 -0.63 7.43
C LEU A 49 -19.80 0.32 8.63
N ASN A 50 -18.69 0.94 9.04
CA ASN A 50 -18.65 1.84 10.19
C ASN A 50 -18.49 3.32 9.81
N ILE A 51 -18.41 3.65 8.52
CA ILE A 51 -18.10 5.02 8.06
C ILE A 51 -19.13 6.08 8.51
N ASN A 52 -20.39 5.71 8.73
CA ASN A 52 -21.43 6.65 9.14
C ASN A 52 -21.44 6.93 10.65
N ARG A 53 -20.57 6.30 11.44
CA ARG A 53 -20.53 6.52 12.89
C ARG A 53 -19.98 7.91 13.22
N GLU A 54 -20.69 8.63 14.08
CA GLU A 54 -20.29 9.98 14.49
C GLU A 54 -18.98 10.00 15.28
N THR A 55 -18.73 8.95 16.08
CA THR A 55 -17.50 8.78 16.85
C THR A 55 -16.24 8.70 15.98
N LEU A 56 -16.38 8.40 14.69
CA LEU A 56 -15.26 8.25 13.75
C LEU A 56 -15.00 9.51 12.91
N LYS A 57 -15.84 10.55 13.03
CA LYS A 57 -15.64 11.82 12.33
C LYS A 57 -14.40 12.55 12.86
N MET A 58 -13.58 13.02 11.94
CA MET A 58 -12.37 13.81 12.19
C MET A 58 -12.48 15.16 11.47
N PRO A 59 -11.70 16.20 11.86
CA PRO A 59 -11.78 17.53 11.24
C PRO A 59 -11.65 17.52 9.71
N ASN A 60 -10.85 16.61 9.16
CA ASN A 60 -10.55 16.50 7.73
C ASN A 60 -10.89 15.10 7.16
N GLY A 61 -11.94 14.45 7.66
CA GLY A 61 -12.37 13.16 7.12
C GLY A 61 -12.93 12.22 8.18
N ASN A 62 -12.70 10.93 8.00
CA ASN A 62 -13.25 9.90 8.88
C ASN A 62 -12.20 8.84 9.18
N ALA A 63 -12.03 8.47 10.44
CA ALA A 63 -11.04 7.46 10.84
C ALA A 63 -11.25 6.12 10.11
N ALA A 64 -12.50 5.78 9.77
CA ALA A 64 -12.84 4.55 9.05
C ALA A 64 -12.22 4.48 7.64
N THR A 65 -11.88 5.60 7.00
CA THR A 65 -11.25 5.61 5.66
C THR A 65 -9.83 5.05 5.69
N PHE A 66 -9.14 5.10 6.84
CA PHE A 66 -7.81 4.52 6.99
C PHE A 66 -7.81 3.00 6.79
N ALA A 67 -8.91 2.32 7.09
CA ALA A 67 -9.05 0.88 6.88
C ALA A 67 -8.95 0.46 5.40
N PHE A 68 -9.06 1.40 4.46
CA PHE A 68 -8.90 1.15 3.03
C PHE A 68 -7.43 1.15 2.59
N LEU A 69 -6.50 1.72 3.37
CA LEU A 69 -5.09 1.83 3.00
C LEU A 69 -4.47 0.47 2.60
N PRO A 70 -4.62 -0.62 3.37
CA PRO A 70 -4.05 -1.92 3.01
C PRO A 70 -4.60 -2.46 1.68
N LEU A 71 -5.89 -2.30 1.42
CA LEU A 71 -6.51 -2.73 0.17
C LEU A 71 -5.99 -1.92 -1.02
N LEU A 72 -5.91 -0.59 -0.86
CA LEU A 72 -5.37 0.30 -1.89
C LEU A 72 -3.92 -0.04 -2.20
N TYR A 73 -3.10 -0.36 -1.20
CA TYR A 73 -1.74 -0.85 -1.43
C TYR A 73 -1.72 -2.12 -2.27
N MET A 74 -2.56 -3.11 -1.98
CA MET A 74 -2.59 -4.35 -2.77
C MET A 74 -2.91 -4.06 -4.25
N VAL A 75 -3.88 -3.18 -4.50
CA VAL A 75 -4.24 -2.74 -5.87
C VAL A 75 -3.08 -2.03 -6.54
N TYR A 76 -2.47 -1.03 -5.90
CA TYR A 76 -1.36 -0.28 -6.47
C TYR A 76 -0.12 -1.15 -6.67
N TYR A 77 0.21 -2.00 -5.71
CA TYR A 77 1.32 -2.95 -5.81
C TYR A 77 1.16 -3.83 -7.05
N TRP A 78 -0.03 -4.40 -7.26
CA TRP A 78 -0.27 -5.26 -8.42
C TRP A 78 -0.15 -4.48 -9.73
N ILE A 79 -0.80 -3.33 -9.87
CA ILE A 79 -0.71 -2.50 -11.08
C ILE A 79 0.74 -2.13 -11.37
N LEU A 80 1.42 -1.54 -10.38
CA LEU A 80 2.77 -1.05 -10.53
C LEU A 80 3.78 -2.18 -10.77
N ARG A 81 3.61 -3.36 -10.16
CA ARG A 81 4.51 -4.49 -10.37
C ARG A 81 4.39 -5.02 -11.79
N ASN A 82 3.17 -5.16 -12.31
CA ASN A 82 2.98 -5.61 -13.69
C ASN A 82 3.52 -4.58 -14.69
N LEU A 83 3.29 -3.29 -14.46
CA LEU A 83 3.89 -2.23 -15.28
C LEU A 83 5.42 -2.28 -15.24
N PHE A 84 6.00 -2.47 -14.06
CA PHE A 84 7.45 -2.59 -13.90
C PHE A 84 8.00 -3.79 -14.66
N LEU A 85 7.36 -4.96 -14.55
CA LEU A 85 7.75 -6.16 -15.30
C LEU A 85 7.66 -5.95 -16.82
N ILE A 86 6.64 -5.25 -17.31
CA ILE A 86 6.48 -4.96 -18.75
C ILE A 86 7.58 -4.02 -19.25
N ILE A 87 7.95 -3.00 -18.48
CA ILE A 87 8.92 -1.97 -18.89
C ILE A 87 10.36 -2.48 -18.77
N PHE A 88 10.67 -3.19 -17.68
CA PHE A 88 12.05 -3.53 -17.31
C PHE A 88 12.38 -5.02 -17.42
N GLY A 89 11.39 -5.89 -17.59
CA GLY A 89 11.59 -7.35 -17.63
C GLY A 89 12.10 -7.97 -16.32
N ASN A 90 12.14 -7.18 -15.24
CA ASN A 90 12.71 -7.55 -13.94
C ASN A 90 11.71 -7.31 -12.82
N GLU A 91 11.89 -7.98 -11.69
CA GLU A 91 11.10 -7.71 -10.48
C GLU A 91 11.57 -6.44 -9.77
N PRO A 92 10.66 -5.65 -9.18
CA PRO A 92 11.07 -4.52 -8.35
C PRO A 92 11.75 -5.00 -7.05
N LEU A 93 12.74 -4.22 -6.62
CA LEU A 93 13.57 -4.52 -5.44
C LEU A 93 13.30 -3.60 -4.26
N LEU A 94 12.51 -2.52 -4.41
CA LEU A 94 12.28 -1.50 -3.37
C LEU A 94 13.55 -0.97 -2.67
N THR A 95 14.72 -1.17 -3.27
CA THR A 95 16.04 -0.82 -2.72
C THR A 95 16.92 -0.11 -3.74
N GLY A 96 16.36 0.35 -4.88
CA GLY A 96 17.12 1.03 -5.92
C GLY A 96 17.93 2.23 -5.40
N TYR A 97 17.49 2.83 -4.29
CA TYR A 97 18.19 3.93 -3.63
C TYR A 97 19.41 3.55 -2.79
N MET A 98 19.53 2.29 -2.38
CA MET A 98 20.67 1.81 -1.57
C MET A 98 21.85 1.33 -2.43
N GLN A 99 21.69 1.28 -3.75
CA GLN A 99 22.79 0.85 -4.62
C GLN A 99 23.80 1.97 -4.81
N SER A 100 25.07 1.68 -4.48
CA SER A 100 26.18 2.61 -4.54
C SER A 100 26.61 3.00 -5.96
N SER A 101 26.13 2.29 -6.98
CA SER A 101 26.54 2.45 -8.38
C SER A 101 25.40 2.94 -9.28
N TRP A 102 24.79 4.07 -8.92
CA TRP A 102 23.84 4.79 -9.79
C TRP A 102 24.42 5.16 -11.17
N GLU A 103 25.75 5.12 -11.31
CA GLU A 103 26.49 5.45 -12.53
C GLU A 103 26.66 4.28 -13.51
N GLN A 104 26.25 3.06 -13.16
CA GLN A 104 26.26 1.95 -14.12
C GLN A 104 25.13 2.17 -15.15
N GLY A 105 25.51 2.72 -16.31
CA GLY A 105 24.58 3.24 -17.33
C GLY A 105 23.48 2.28 -17.80
N GLU A 106 23.76 0.97 -17.85
CA GLU A 106 22.76 -0.04 -18.24
C GLU A 106 21.65 -0.24 -17.20
N TYR A 107 21.97 -0.08 -15.90
CA TYR A 107 21.02 -0.30 -14.80
C TYR A 107 20.40 1.00 -14.25
N ARG A 108 20.86 2.17 -14.70
CA ARG A 108 20.35 3.47 -14.25
C ARG A 108 18.82 3.62 -14.42
N LYS A 109 18.28 3.15 -15.54
CA LYS A 109 16.83 3.16 -15.80
C LYS A 109 16.07 2.24 -14.85
N LEU A 110 16.63 1.06 -14.53
CA LEU A 110 16.07 0.11 -13.59
C LEU A 110 16.03 0.68 -12.17
N HIS A 111 17.13 1.30 -11.71
CA HIS A 111 17.19 1.93 -10.38
C HIS A 111 16.20 3.08 -10.23
N MET A 112 16.06 3.92 -11.26
CA MET A 112 15.06 4.98 -11.28
C MET A 112 13.64 4.41 -11.24
N GLY A 113 13.37 3.37 -12.03
CA GLY A 113 12.11 2.64 -11.96
C GLY A 113 11.83 2.12 -10.55
N ASP A 114 12.83 1.52 -9.89
CA ASP A 114 12.69 0.94 -8.56
C ASP A 114 12.39 2.01 -7.51
N ALA A 115 13.06 3.16 -7.60
CA ALA A 115 12.78 4.31 -6.74
C ALA A 115 11.35 4.82 -6.94
N VAL A 116 10.90 4.97 -8.19
CA VAL A 116 9.52 5.37 -8.51
C VAL A 116 8.52 4.35 -7.98
N PHE A 117 8.74 3.06 -8.22
CA PHE A 117 7.91 1.98 -7.68
C PHE A 117 7.81 2.05 -6.15
N THR A 118 8.94 2.31 -5.47
CA THR A 118 9.00 2.47 -4.00
C THR A 118 8.17 3.62 -3.49
N ILE A 119 8.35 4.80 -4.09
CA ILE A 119 7.66 6.02 -3.68
C ILE A 119 6.16 5.89 -3.95
N LEU A 120 5.77 5.42 -5.14
CA LEU A 120 4.38 5.32 -5.54
C LEU A 120 3.60 4.28 -4.72
N THR A 121 4.17 3.11 -4.46
CA THR A 121 3.51 2.09 -3.63
C THR A 121 3.32 2.54 -2.18
N LEU A 122 4.18 3.43 -1.68
CA LEU A 122 4.04 4.01 -0.34
C LEU A 122 2.99 5.13 -0.32
N ILE A 123 3.03 6.06 -1.27
CA ILE A 123 2.28 7.33 -1.22
C ILE A 123 0.87 7.22 -1.80
N LEU A 124 0.69 6.49 -2.91
CA LEU A 124 -0.61 6.44 -3.62
C LEU A 124 -1.79 5.98 -2.74
N PRO A 125 -1.64 4.96 -1.87
CA PRO A 125 -2.73 4.58 -0.96
C PRO A 125 -3.22 5.74 -0.10
N PHE A 126 -2.30 6.55 0.45
CA PHE A 126 -2.65 7.71 1.27
C PHE A 126 -3.30 8.82 0.45
N LEU A 127 -2.74 9.16 -0.72
CA LEU A 127 -3.31 10.18 -1.59
C LEU A 127 -4.75 9.84 -1.96
N THR A 128 -5.02 8.58 -2.29
CA THR A 128 -6.37 8.15 -2.64
C THR A 128 -7.33 8.25 -1.46
N THR A 129 -6.91 7.87 -0.25
CA THR A 129 -7.75 8.07 0.95
C THR A 129 -7.99 9.53 1.31
N LEU A 130 -7.15 10.47 0.87
CA LEU A 130 -7.36 11.91 1.10
C LEU A 130 -8.34 12.56 0.11
N LEU A 131 -8.63 11.88 -1.01
CA LEU A 131 -9.55 12.36 -2.04
C LEU A 131 -11.02 12.00 -1.76
N PHE A 132 -11.29 11.20 -0.71
CA PHE A 132 -12.62 10.71 -0.31
C PHE A 132 -12.86 10.95 1.17
#